data_AF-A0A9D4CP62-F1
#
_entry.id   AF-A0A9D4CP62-F1
#
_cell.length_a   1.000
_cell.length_b   1.000
_cell.length_c   1.000
_cell.angle_alpha   90.00
_cell.angle_beta   90.00
_cell.angle_gamma   90.00
#
_symmetry.space_group_name_H-M   'P 1'
#
loop_
_entity.id
_entity.type
_entity.pdbx_description
1 polymer ?
#
loop_
_entity_poly.entity_id
_entity_poly.type
_entity_poly.pdbx_seq_one_letter_code
_entity_poly.pdbx_strand_id
1 'polypeptide(L)'
;MIDSGIESLRVTIVNDMGFSEDTFNTAIRQVKKNGTIPSIDDVIAFIENMQLQGTDSDGDTFNQNRVHDDPFTENQRLKSLLMCMRCKSKDAYVLFLPCAHHRMCTDCAHGIETCPV
;
A
#
# COMPACT_ATOMS: atom_id res chain seq x y z
N MET A 1 25.34 -15.69 -5.17
CA MET A 1 24.54 -15.67 -6.42
C MET A 1 23.05 -15.41 -6.17
N ILE A 2 22.65 -14.81 -5.03
CA ILE A 2 21.23 -14.57 -4.68
C ILE A 2 20.84 -13.09 -4.89
N ASP A 3 21.81 -12.17 -5.00
CA ASP A 3 21.56 -10.72 -5.05
C ASP A 3 20.93 -10.22 -6.35
N SER A 4 21.19 -10.85 -7.49
CA SER A 4 20.76 -10.34 -8.81
C SER A 4 19.23 -10.38 -9.00
N GLY A 5 18.55 -11.37 -8.43
CA GLY A 5 17.10 -11.52 -8.54
C GLY A 5 16.33 -10.56 -7.63
N ILE A 6 16.88 -10.25 -6.45
CA ILE A 6 16.28 -9.31 -5.51
C ILE A 6 16.40 -7.88 -6.05
N GLU A 7 17.56 -7.52 -6.62
CA GLU A 7 17.75 -6.19 -7.21
C GLU A 7 16.82 -5.96 -8.41
N SER A 8 16.63 -6.98 -9.25
CA SER A 8 15.68 -6.93 -10.38
C SER A 8 14.23 -6.72 -9.92
N LEU A 9 13.80 -7.36 -8.84
CA LEU A 9 12.44 -7.20 -8.32
C LEU A 9 12.20 -5.79 -7.75
N ARG A 10 13.22 -5.20 -7.10
CA ARG A 10 13.13 -3.85 -6.54
C ARG A 10 12.99 -2.79 -7.63
N VAL A 11 13.75 -2.93 -8.72
CA VAL A 11 13.66 -2.01 -9.87
C VAL A 11 12.28 -2.09 -10.53
N THR A 12 11.72 -3.30 -10.70
CA THR A 12 10.37 -3.46 -11.28
C THR A 12 9.29 -2.81 -10.43
N ILE A 13 9.28 -3.04 -9.11
CA ILE A 13 8.29 -2.45 -8.20
C ILE A 13 8.31 -0.91 -8.28
N VAL A 14 9.50 -0.34 -8.35
CA VAL A 14 9.68 1.12 -8.33
C VAL A 14 9.29 1.76 -9.66
N ASN A 15 9.54 1.07 -10.78
CA ASN A 15 9.05 1.47 -12.08
C ASN A 15 7.52 1.41 -12.17
N ASP A 16 6.89 0.39 -11.56
CA ASP A 16 5.42 0.29 -11.44
C ASP A 16 4.82 1.40 -10.57
N MET A 17 5.61 1.95 -9.62
CA MET A 17 5.25 3.12 -8.82
C MET A 17 5.47 4.47 -9.54
N GLY A 18 5.96 4.44 -10.78
CA GLY A 18 6.15 5.63 -11.62
C GLY A 18 7.48 6.36 -11.41
N PHE A 19 8.41 5.78 -10.66
CA PHE A 19 9.75 6.35 -10.48
C PHE A 19 10.72 5.79 -11.52
N SER A 20 11.58 6.64 -12.08
CA SER A 20 12.63 6.18 -12.99
C SER A 20 13.70 5.39 -12.24
N GLU A 21 14.29 4.41 -12.93
CA GLU A 21 15.38 3.59 -12.41
C GLU A 21 16.57 4.45 -11.94
N ASP A 22 16.88 5.54 -12.66
CA ASP A 22 17.95 6.48 -12.31
C ASP A 22 17.68 7.20 -11.00
N THR A 23 16.44 7.65 -10.77
CA THR A 23 16.03 8.32 -9.53
C THR A 23 16.11 7.35 -8.35
N PHE A 24 15.65 6.11 -8.54
CA PHE A 24 15.73 5.07 -7.51
C PHE A 24 17.18 4.72 -7.15
N ASN A 25 18.03 4.49 -8.15
CA ASN A 25 19.44 4.18 -7.93
C ASN A 25 20.19 5.32 -7.24
N THR A 26 19.85 6.56 -7.57
CA THR A 26 20.39 7.75 -6.89
C THR A 26 19.96 7.80 -5.43
N ALA A 27 18.67 7.57 -5.15
CA ALA A 27 18.14 7.52 -3.79
C ALA A 27 18.78 6.41 -2.94
N ILE A 28 18.88 5.19 -3.47
CA ILE A 28 19.54 4.06 -2.80
C ILE A 28 20.98 4.40 -2.42
N ARG A 29 21.74 5.06 -3.30
CA ARG A 29 23.13 5.47 -3.03
C ARG A 29 23.22 6.50 -1.92
N GLN A 30 22.27 7.44 -1.84
CA GLN A 30 22.27 8.48 -0.82
C GLN A 30 21.79 7.99 0.55
N VAL A 31 20.87 7.02 0.58
CA VAL A 31 20.34 6.45 1.83
C VAL A 31 21.28 5.39 2.45
N LYS A 32 22.18 4.76 1.65
CA LYS A 32 23.22 3.83 2.15
C LYS A 32 24.27 4.54 3.03
N LYS A 33 23.94 4.84 4.30
CA LYS A 33 24.85 5.55 5.22
C LYS A 33 25.95 4.69 5.84
N ASN A 34 25.84 3.35 5.91
CA ASN A 34 26.84 2.51 6.60
C ASN A 34 26.99 1.08 6.01
N GLY A 35 26.73 0.89 4.71
CA GLY A 35 26.75 -0.45 4.10
C GLY A 35 25.54 -1.33 4.42
N THR A 36 24.56 -0.80 5.15
CA THR A 36 23.24 -1.43 5.33
C THR A 36 22.37 -1.19 4.10
N ILE A 37 21.61 -2.23 3.71
CA ILE A 37 20.61 -2.11 2.65
C ILE A 37 19.44 -1.27 3.21
N PRO A 38 19.12 -0.11 2.61
CA PRO A 38 18.03 0.73 3.08
C PRO A 38 16.67 0.07 2.82
N SER A 39 15.70 0.33 3.70
CA SER A 39 14.32 -0.10 3.49
C SER A 39 13.75 0.56 2.24
N ILE A 40 12.76 -0.08 1.60
CA ILE A 40 12.02 0.54 0.50
C ILE A 40 11.34 1.84 0.98
N ASP A 41 10.84 1.87 2.22
CA ASP A 41 10.18 3.06 2.79
C ASP A 41 11.16 4.24 2.92
N ASP A 42 12.41 3.99 3.33
CA ASP A 42 13.44 5.03 3.44
C ASP A 42 13.80 5.63 2.07
N VAL A 43 13.76 4.78 1.04
CA VAL A 43 14.09 5.17 -0.34
C VAL A 43 12.96 5.97 -0.96
N ILE A 44 11.70 5.55 -0.75
CA ILE A 44 10.52 6.28 -1.20
C ILE A 44 10.47 7.66 -0.55
N ALA A 45 10.61 7.73 0.78
CA ALA A 45 10.63 9.00 1.50
C ALA A 45 11.73 9.94 1.00
N PHE A 46 12.88 9.40 0.60
CA PHE A 46 13.95 10.20 0.03
C PHE A 46 13.61 10.74 -1.38
N ILE A 47 13.02 9.90 -2.24
CA ILE A 47 12.63 10.29 -3.60
C ILE A 47 11.54 11.38 -3.55
N GLU A 48 10.54 11.23 -2.69
CA GLU A 48 9.48 12.22 -2.47
C GLU A 48 10.06 13.57 -2.04
N ASN A 49 11.04 13.57 -1.12
CA ASN A 49 11.73 14.79 -0.69
C ASN A 49 12.59 15.43 -1.79
N MET A 50 13.16 14.64 -2.71
CA MET A 50 13.90 15.17 -3.87
C MET A 50 12.98 15.83 -4.90
N GLN A 51 11.79 15.28 -5.15
CA GLN A 51 10.85 15.80 -6.13
C GLN A 51 10.21 17.13 -5.71
N LEU A 52 10.15 17.43 -4.42
CA LEU A 52 9.65 18.71 -3.91
C LEU A 52 10.63 19.89 -4.08
N GLN A 53 11.89 19.63 -4.45
CA GLN A 53 12.92 20.68 -4.57
C GLN A 53 13.27 21.05 -6.02
N GLY A 54 12.57 20.52 -7.02
CA GLY A 54 12.87 20.83 -8.41
C GLY A 54 11.68 20.68 -9.35
N THR A 55 10.88 21.74 -9.50
CA THR A 55 10.35 22.27 -10.77
C THR A 55 9.60 23.58 -10.51
N ASP A 56 10.30 24.72 -10.60
CA ASP A 56 9.67 25.93 -11.13
C ASP A 56 9.62 25.77 -12.66
N SER A 57 8.42 25.69 -13.25
CA SER A 57 8.03 26.20 -14.59
C SER A 57 6.83 25.44 -15.19
N ASP A 58 5.75 26.21 -15.40
CA ASP A 58 4.69 26.14 -16.43
C ASP A 58 3.95 24.83 -16.77
N GLY A 59 2.62 24.90 -16.64
CA GLY A 59 1.70 24.25 -17.59
C GLY A 59 0.58 23.40 -16.99
N ASP A 60 -0.56 24.07 -16.74
CA ASP A 60 -1.95 23.60 -16.83
C ASP A 60 -2.27 22.15 -16.42
N THR A 61 -3.06 21.93 -15.36
CA THR A 61 -3.91 20.71 -15.28
C THR A 61 -4.90 20.71 -14.12
N PHE A 62 -6.17 20.62 -14.48
CA PHE A 62 -7.32 20.06 -13.77
C PHE A 62 -7.16 19.78 -12.26
N ASN A 63 -7.74 20.67 -11.46
CA ASN A 63 -8.03 20.47 -10.05
C ASN A 63 -9.09 19.37 -9.86
N GLN A 64 -8.70 18.11 -10.04
CA GLN A 64 -9.33 17.02 -9.33
C GLN A 64 -8.57 16.88 -8.01
N ASN A 65 -9.09 17.53 -6.97
CA ASN A 65 -8.84 17.18 -5.56
C ASN A 65 -9.29 15.73 -5.30
N ARG A 66 -8.67 14.75 -5.95
CA ARG A 66 -8.61 13.39 -5.43
C ARG A 66 -7.62 13.50 -4.29
N VAL A 67 -8.13 13.68 -3.08
CA VAL A 67 -7.38 13.35 -1.88
C VAL A 67 -7.08 11.87 -2.02
N HIS A 68 -5.92 11.57 -2.62
CA HIS A 68 -5.44 10.22 -2.72
C HIS A 68 -5.02 9.89 -1.31
N ASP A 69 -5.85 9.13 -0.60
CA ASP A 69 -5.46 8.59 0.70
C ASP A 69 -4.10 7.92 0.53
N ASP A 70 -3.19 8.21 1.46
CA ASP A 70 -1.86 7.62 1.48
C ASP A 70 -2.00 6.09 1.28
N PRO A 71 -1.20 5.46 0.38
CA PRO A 71 -1.37 4.04 0.05
C PRO A 71 -1.36 3.12 1.27
N PHE A 72 -0.63 3.48 2.33
CA PHE A 72 -0.65 2.73 3.58
C PHE A 72 -2.00 2.85 4.29
N THR A 73 -2.55 4.06 4.39
CA THR A 73 -3.89 4.34 4.93
C THR A 73 -4.97 3.60 4.16
N GLU A 74 -4.93 3.64 2.82
CA GLU A 74 -5.89 2.92 1.98
C GLU A 74 -5.74 1.41 2.11
N ASN A 75 -4.52 0.88 2.17
CA ASN A 75 -4.28 -0.55 2.40
C ASN A 75 -4.87 -1.02 3.74
N GLN A 76 -4.69 -0.23 4.79
CA GLN A 76 -5.27 -0.53 6.09
C GLN A 76 -6.80 -0.50 6.05
N ARG A 77 -7.38 0.49 5.36
CA ARG A 77 -8.84 0.58 5.15
C ARG A 77 -9.37 -0.62 4.39
N LEU A 78 -8.74 -1.01 3.30
CA LEU A 78 -9.13 -2.18 2.49
C LEU A 78 -9.07 -3.48 3.29
N LYS A 79 -7.99 -3.70 4.05
CA LYS A 79 -7.90 -4.85 4.97
C LYS A 79 -9.04 -4.85 5.99
N SER A 80 -9.37 -3.69 6.56
CA SER A 80 -10.45 -3.56 7.54
C SER A 80 -11.83 -3.95 7.00
N LEU A 81 -12.07 -3.79 5.69
CA LEU A 81 -13.33 -4.19 5.03
C LEU A 81 -13.53 -5.71 5.00
N LEU A 82 -12.43 -6.46 5.00
CA LEU A 82 -12.44 -7.92 4.98
C LEU A 82 -12.48 -8.51 6.40
N MET A 83 -12.31 -7.70 7.44
CA MET A 83 -12.33 -8.18 8.83
C MET A 83 -13.74 -8.41 9.35
N CYS A 84 -13.92 -9.44 10.16
CA CYS A 84 -15.17 -9.73 10.85
C CYS A 84 -15.65 -8.50 11.62
N MET A 85 -16.88 -8.06 11.34
CA MET A 85 -17.47 -6.87 11.94
C MET A 85 -17.64 -6.98 13.45
N ARG A 86 -17.72 -8.21 13.99
CA ARG A 86 -17.95 -8.48 15.42
C ARG A 86 -16.66 -8.49 16.24
N CYS A 87 -15.71 -9.35 15.90
CA CYS A 87 -14.49 -9.49 16.69
C CYS A 87 -13.35 -8.56 16.24
N LYS A 88 -13.36 -8.11 14.97
CA LYS A 88 -12.27 -7.32 14.38
C LYS A 88 -10.88 -7.97 14.59
N SER A 89 -10.83 -9.30 14.68
CA SER A 89 -9.58 -10.06 14.88
C SER A 89 -9.32 -11.11 13.81
N LYS A 90 -10.35 -11.52 13.08
CA LYS A 90 -10.30 -12.54 12.02
C LYS A 90 -10.98 -12.01 10.78
N ASP A 91 -10.62 -12.53 9.62
CA ASP A 91 -11.30 -12.21 8.37
C ASP A 91 -12.73 -12.75 8.36
N ALA A 92 -13.60 -12.05 7.63
CA ALA A 92 -14.95 -12.50 7.35
C ALA A 92 -14.89 -13.66 6.35
N TYR A 93 -15.59 -14.75 6.65
CA TYR A 93 -15.63 -15.96 5.81
C TYR A 93 -17.04 -16.52 5.62
N VAL A 94 -18.06 -15.93 6.26
CA VAL A 94 -19.45 -16.42 6.21
C VAL A 94 -20.34 -15.52 5.36
N LEU A 95 -21.01 -16.10 4.38
CA LEU A 95 -22.02 -15.46 3.53
C LEU A 95 -23.42 -15.76 4.07
N PHE A 96 -24.18 -14.72 4.42
CA PHE A 96 -25.57 -14.86 4.85
C PHE A 96 -26.51 -14.93 3.64
N LEU A 97 -27.32 -15.98 3.56
CA LEU A 97 -28.36 -16.12 2.54
C LEU A 97 -29.72 -15.69 3.11
N PRO A 98 -30.60 -15.05 2.30
CA PRO A 98 -30.44 -14.75 0.88
C PRO A 98 -29.76 -13.40 0.57
N CYS A 99 -29.47 -12.55 1.56
CA CYS A 99 -29.02 -11.16 1.34
C CYS A 99 -27.58 -11.02 0.83
N ALA A 100 -26.79 -12.09 0.83
CA ALA A 100 -25.39 -12.14 0.38
C ALA A 100 -24.42 -11.21 1.14
N HIS A 101 -24.72 -10.86 2.39
CA HIS A 101 -23.79 -10.09 3.22
C HIS A 101 -22.65 -10.97 3.74
N HIS A 102 -21.41 -10.50 3.59
CA HIS A 102 -20.18 -11.18 3.99
C HIS A 102 -19.42 -10.34 5.00
N ARG A 103 -19.75 -10.50 6.29
CA ARG A 103 -19.26 -9.61 7.36
C ARG A 103 -18.81 -10.31 8.64
N MET A 104 -18.90 -11.63 8.74
CA MET A 104 -18.54 -12.37 9.96
C MET A 104 -17.54 -13.51 9.71
N CYS A 105 -16.69 -13.78 10.70
CA CYS A 105 -15.91 -15.01 10.74
C CYS A 105 -16.79 -16.18 11.20
N THR A 106 -16.30 -17.41 11.00
CA THR A 106 -17.01 -18.65 11.35
C THR A 106 -17.39 -18.73 12.84
N ASP A 107 -16.50 -18.29 13.72
CA ASP A 107 -16.71 -18.41 15.17
C ASP A 107 -17.79 -17.43 15.66
N CYS A 108 -17.77 -16.20 15.14
CA CYS A 108 -18.73 -15.18 15.52
C CYS A 108 -20.11 -15.39 14.88
N ALA A 109 -20.17 -16.09 13.73
CA ALA A 109 -21.42 -16.42 13.06
C ALA A 109 -22.18 -17.57 13.74
N HIS A 110 -21.51 -18.35 14.60
CA HIS A 110 -22.17 -19.41 15.35
C HIS A 110 -23.26 -18.83 16.26
N GLY A 111 -24.49 -19.36 16.16
CA GLY A 111 -25.63 -18.87 16.92
C GLY A 111 -26.26 -17.56 16.41
N ILE A 112 -25.90 -17.12 15.20
CA ILE A 112 -26.57 -16.00 14.53
C ILE A 112 -27.64 -16.54 13.58
N GLU A 113 -28.90 -16.22 13.85
CA GLU A 113 -30.05 -16.68 13.06
C GLU A 113 -30.41 -15.74 11.91
N THR A 114 -30.03 -14.45 12.02
CA THR A 114 -30.35 -13.41 11.04
C THR A 114 -29.10 -12.64 10.63
N CYS A 115 -29.07 -12.16 9.39
CA CYS A 115 -27.98 -11.30 8.91
C CYS A 115 -27.83 -10.06 9.84
N PRO A 116 -26.63 -9.74 10.34
CA PRO A 116 -26.39 -8.62 11.26
C PRO A 116 -26.19 -7.26 10.57
N VAL A 117 -26.38 -7.21 9.25
CA VAL A 117 -26.31 -6.01 8.39
C VAL A 117 -27.73 -5.63 8.03
#